data_AF-A0A9E6BAC8-F1
#
_entry.id   AF-A0A9E6BAC8-F1
#
_cell.length_a   1.000
_cell.length_b   1.000
_cell.length_c   1.000
_cell.angle_alpha   90.00
_cell.angle_beta   90.00
_cell.angle_gamma   90.00
#
_symmetry.space_group_name_H-M   'P 1'
#
loop_
_entity.id
_entity.type
_entity.pdbx_description
1 polymer ?
#
loop_
_entity_poly.entity_id
_entity_poly.type
_entity_poly.pdbx_seq_one_letter_code
_entity_poly.pdbx_strand_id
1 'polypeptide(L)'
;MNKKDKRKIIMLYILAILLLAYNAFYSLPFYSADLMYFQNLDDKRISSRYLAGNSGKGVMIVGDISRDMSELTGIVHELKKCGYSVFIFDLPSQGNSFGTVPYRYKTSNYIAEQFFSALVVYTQTSKLTMDNIHIIGYGEGARAVLQTAAFGYISPASVTLTGCSLNLSEKTDFDIINFTVDTQIEWISLLNSEMLSCPIHIICSTLDDISSPQDNLLLAQRLGEGAKLTSLKLRTHSLLMSDAETSVLTVENIAGMDNIEYIPSKELYFRPIALILSACVILYILYYIMKILRYADKYSYERMEEIPSMPKGHLLKKAALWFIAVFVTVLIPCLLYYLPISLPYRSILMIMGYSSHGIVLCAAYIFGGFGGGRDKFLQKPKLTPDKKGIAAFVALCFIYVILFSLSGTFSIFALLPKWGWITIISLLYSLLFYADKADRRLTAFTAKENIISFCIDFAAFGITPILLFSLGLVNAGFFSLRCAVVLVFTALMGSVLDLLKCRLSVSAALRGLLYSLLTYSGITLFS
;
A
#
# COMPACT_ATOMS: atom_id res chain seq x y z
N MET A 1 -22.70 6.47 31.35
CA MET A 1 -21.24 6.67 31.27
C MET A 1 -20.80 7.65 32.35
N ASN A 2 -19.89 7.26 33.24
CA ASN A 2 -19.44 8.12 34.35
C ASN A 2 -18.59 9.30 33.80
N LYS A 3 -18.56 10.44 34.51
CA LYS A 3 -17.75 11.63 34.20
C LYS A 3 -16.26 11.28 34.00
N LYS A 4 -15.74 10.27 34.71
CA LYS A 4 -14.36 9.77 34.57
C LYS A 4 -14.11 9.13 33.19
N ASP A 5 -15.08 8.39 32.67
CA ASP A 5 -14.99 7.73 31.37
C ASP A 5 -15.09 8.73 30.21
N LYS A 6 -15.96 9.75 30.36
CA LYS A 6 -16.05 10.89 29.43
C LYS A 6 -14.71 11.62 29.28
N ARG A 7 -14.03 11.93 30.40
CA ARG A 7 -12.73 12.60 30.39
C ARG A 7 -11.64 11.78 29.71
N LYS A 8 -11.61 10.46 29.93
CA LYS A 8 -10.64 9.57 29.25
C LYS A 8 -10.83 9.54 27.74
N ILE A 9 -12.07 9.46 27.26
CA ILE A 9 -12.38 9.50 25.83
C ILE A 9 -11.94 10.82 25.21
N ILE A 10 -12.25 11.95 25.86
CA ILE A 10 -11.84 13.27 25.36
C ILE A 10 -10.32 13.38 25.29
N MET A 11 -9.59 12.91 26.30
CA MET A 11 -8.12 12.89 26.27
C MET A 11 -7.57 12.05 25.12
N LEU A 12 -8.17 10.88 24.85
CA LEU A 12 -7.74 10.04 23.72
C LEU A 12 -8.03 10.70 22.37
N TYR A 13 -9.16 11.39 22.22
CA TYR A 13 -9.44 12.16 21.00
C TYR A 13 -8.44 13.31 20.82
N ILE A 14 -8.12 14.05 21.88
CA ILE A 14 -7.10 15.11 21.83
C ILE A 14 -5.75 14.52 21.44
N LEU A 15 -5.35 13.39 22.04
CA LEU A 15 -4.11 12.70 21.70
C LEU A 15 -4.09 12.25 20.23
N ALA A 16 -5.18 11.68 19.73
CA ALA A 16 -5.30 11.29 18.32
C ALA A 16 -5.18 12.51 17.39
N ILE A 17 -5.84 13.62 17.71
CA ILE A 17 -5.76 14.87 16.92
C ILE A 17 -4.33 15.42 16.93
N LEU A 18 -3.66 15.46 18.09
CA LEU A 18 -2.28 15.95 18.21
C LEU A 18 -1.32 15.10 17.39
N LEU A 19 -1.46 13.77 17.44
CA LEU A 19 -0.61 12.87 16.66
C LEU A 19 -0.89 12.99 15.14
N LEU A 20 -2.15 13.16 14.73
CA LEU A 20 -2.49 13.43 13.33
C LEU A 20 -1.95 14.78 12.85
N ALA A 21 -2.07 15.82 13.68
CA ALA A 21 -1.52 17.14 13.39
C ALA A 21 0.01 17.08 13.24
N TYR A 22 0.71 16.37 14.14
CA TYR A 22 2.16 16.17 14.05
C TYR A 22 2.57 15.55 12.70
N ASN A 23 1.85 14.53 12.25
CA ASN A 23 2.10 13.90 10.95
C ASN A 23 1.86 14.86 9.77
N ALA A 24 0.83 15.70 9.86
CA ALA A 24 0.57 16.74 8.85
C ALA A 24 1.69 17.79 8.81
N PHE A 25 2.18 18.24 9.97
CA PHE A 25 3.30 19.19 10.07
C PHE A 25 4.58 18.67 9.44
N TYR A 26 4.92 17.39 9.64
CA TYR A 26 6.11 16.79 9.03
C TYR A 26 6.07 16.79 7.50
N SER A 27 4.87 16.76 6.92
CA SER A 27 4.69 16.73 5.46
C SER A 27 4.71 18.14 4.82
N LEU A 28 4.76 19.22 5.61
CA LEU A 28 4.72 20.59 5.11
C LEU A 28 5.78 20.94 4.05
N PRO A 29 7.07 20.55 4.18
CA PRO A 29 8.10 20.88 3.20
C PRO A 29 7.75 20.38 1.79
N PHE A 30 7.19 19.18 1.71
CA PHE A 30 6.70 18.61 0.45
C PHE A 30 5.51 19.38 -0.12
N TYR A 31 4.56 19.77 0.73
CA TYR A 31 3.41 20.57 0.30
C TYR A 31 3.78 22.02 -0.05
N SER A 32 4.91 22.53 0.44
CA SER A 32 5.46 23.83 0.04
C SER A 32 6.24 23.80 -1.28
N ALA A 33 6.53 22.61 -1.83
CA ALA A 33 7.20 22.48 -3.13
C ALA A 33 6.27 22.91 -4.26
N ASP A 34 6.85 23.54 -5.28
CA ASP A 34 6.14 23.99 -6.48
C ASP A 34 5.60 22.79 -7.23
N LEU A 35 4.28 22.71 -7.36
CA LEU A 35 3.60 21.68 -8.13
C LEU A 35 3.71 22.03 -9.61
N MET A 36 4.31 21.11 -10.38
CA MET A 36 4.52 21.27 -11.80
C MET A 36 3.93 20.09 -12.56
N TYR A 37 3.72 20.32 -13.85
CA TYR A 37 3.25 19.28 -14.76
C TYR A 37 4.11 19.30 -16.02
N PHE A 38 4.45 18.12 -16.52
CA PHE A 38 5.07 17.96 -17.83
C PHE A 38 4.32 16.90 -18.64
N GLN A 39 4.49 16.95 -19.97
CA GLN A 39 3.98 15.90 -20.85
C GLN A 39 5.08 14.86 -21.06
N ASN A 40 4.73 13.59 -20.92
CA ASN A 40 5.63 12.51 -21.32
C ASN A 40 5.59 12.28 -22.84
N LEU A 41 6.35 11.29 -23.31
CA LEU A 41 6.41 10.90 -24.73
C LEU A 41 5.06 10.44 -25.32
N ASP A 42 4.06 10.12 -24.48
CA ASP A 42 2.70 9.73 -24.88
C ASP A 42 1.68 10.89 -24.73
N ASP A 43 2.17 12.12 -24.59
CA ASP A 43 1.39 13.34 -24.32
C ASP A 43 0.52 13.26 -23.05
N LYS A 44 0.89 12.37 -22.11
CA LYS A 44 0.21 12.25 -20.82
C LYS A 44 0.81 13.22 -19.82
N ARG A 45 -0.08 13.86 -19.05
CA ARG A 45 0.29 14.79 -18.00
C ARG A 45 0.88 14.03 -16.81
N ILE A 46 2.15 14.29 -16.52
CA ILE A 46 2.88 13.76 -15.37
C ILE A 46 2.98 14.85 -14.31
N SER A 47 2.68 14.50 -13.06
CA SER A 47 2.79 15.39 -11.91
C SER A 47 4.20 15.34 -11.34
N SER A 48 4.77 16.51 -11.08
CA SER A 48 6.07 16.64 -10.41
C SER A 48 6.03 17.73 -9.34
N ARG A 49 7.00 17.68 -8.44
CA ARG A 49 7.27 18.72 -7.45
C ARG A 49 8.72 19.15 -7.53
N TYR A 50 8.93 20.45 -7.46
CA TYR A 50 10.25 21.05 -7.40
C TYR A 50 10.39 21.93 -6.18
N LEU A 51 11.52 21.80 -5.51
CA LEU A 51 11.88 22.58 -4.35
C LEU A 51 13.24 23.21 -4.62
N ALA A 52 13.26 24.52 -4.88
CA ALA A 52 14.49 25.24 -5.20
C ALA A 52 15.47 25.21 -4.02
N GLY A 53 16.75 24.92 -4.29
CA GLY A 53 17.85 24.93 -3.32
C GLY A 53 18.71 26.18 -3.39
N ASN A 54 19.74 26.24 -2.55
CA ASN A 54 20.75 27.31 -2.52
C ASN A 54 22.19 26.80 -2.63
N SER A 55 22.44 25.48 -2.66
CA SER A 55 23.78 24.90 -2.76
C SER A 55 24.40 24.98 -4.16
N GLY A 56 23.63 25.37 -5.18
CA GLY A 56 24.04 25.25 -6.58
C GLY A 56 24.08 23.79 -7.08
N LYS A 57 23.57 22.85 -6.28
CA LYS A 57 23.48 21.42 -6.59
C LYS A 57 22.04 20.93 -6.48
N GLY A 58 21.79 19.81 -7.13
CA GLY A 58 20.46 19.28 -7.32
C GLY A 58 20.37 17.79 -7.03
N VAL A 59 19.20 17.34 -6.61
CA VAL A 59 18.88 15.92 -6.44
C VAL A 59 17.58 15.61 -7.16
N MET A 60 17.61 14.60 -8.02
CA MET A 60 16.43 14.04 -8.66
C MET A 60 16.08 12.71 -8.00
N ILE A 61 14.82 12.53 -7.60
CA ILE A 61 14.35 11.32 -6.94
C ILE A 61 13.33 10.61 -7.84
N VAL A 62 13.57 9.33 -8.11
CA VAL A 62 12.73 8.45 -8.90
C VAL A 62 12.17 7.35 -8.00
N GLY A 63 10.86 7.39 -7.77
CA GLY A 63 10.15 6.41 -6.95
C GLY A 63 10.06 5.03 -7.60
N ASP A 64 9.65 4.07 -6.79
CA ASP A 64 9.33 2.71 -7.24
C ASP A 64 7.90 2.65 -7.83
N ILE A 65 7.58 1.61 -8.60
CA ILE A 65 6.19 1.31 -8.95
C ILE A 65 5.42 1.11 -7.63
N SER A 66 4.15 1.53 -7.61
CA SER A 66 3.28 1.48 -6.43
C SER A 66 3.57 2.52 -5.35
N ARG A 67 4.59 3.37 -5.52
CA ARG A 67 4.90 4.48 -4.61
C ARG A 67 4.58 5.81 -5.25
N ASP A 68 4.32 6.79 -4.41
CA ASP A 68 4.06 8.17 -4.81
C ASP A 68 5.13 9.13 -4.30
N MET A 69 5.07 10.38 -4.77
CA MET A 69 5.99 11.41 -4.31
C MET A 69 5.87 11.73 -2.80
N SER A 70 4.71 11.52 -2.19
CA SER A 70 4.44 11.83 -0.77
C SER A 70 5.09 10.84 0.20
N GLU A 71 5.34 9.61 -0.22
CA GLU A 71 6.12 8.61 0.52
C GLU A 71 7.59 9.06 0.67
N LEU A 72 8.08 9.89 -0.24
CA LEU A 72 9.46 10.39 -0.26
C LEU A 72 9.62 11.73 0.47
N THR A 73 8.60 12.18 1.22
CA THR A 73 8.64 13.44 2.00
C THR A 73 9.80 13.50 2.99
N GLY A 74 10.18 12.38 3.61
CA GLY A 74 11.28 12.32 4.59
C GLY A 74 12.63 12.68 3.97
N ILE A 75 13.00 12.01 2.88
CA ILE A 75 14.27 12.28 2.19
C ILE A 75 14.30 13.68 1.54
N VAL A 76 13.17 14.14 0.98
CA VAL A 76 13.05 15.49 0.41
C VAL A 76 13.34 16.56 1.46
N HIS A 77 12.84 16.38 2.69
CA HIS A 77 13.09 17.29 3.80
C HIS A 77 14.57 17.34 4.20
N GLU A 78 15.22 16.19 4.35
CA GLU A 78 16.64 16.13 4.70
C GLU A 78 17.53 16.75 3.61
N LEU A 79 17.27 16.44 2.33
CA LEU A 79 18.01 17.06 1.21
C LEU A 79 17.81 18.58 1.16
N LYS A 80 16.60 19.05 1.44
CA LYS A 80 16.33 20.49 1.48
C LYS A 80 17.12 21.19 2.58
N LYS A 81 17.30 20.55 3.74
CA LYS A 81 18.13 21.10 4.83
C LYS A 81 19.59 21.29 4.42
N CYS A 82 20.11 20.38 3.60
CA CYS A 82 21.44 20.50 3.01
C CYS A 82 21.53 21.54 1.88
N GLY A 83 20.43 22.23 1.55
CA GLY A 83 20.42 23.28 0.55
C GLY A 83 20.25 22.80 -0.90
N TYR A 84 20.03 21.51 -1.14
CA TYR A 84 19.83 20.99 -2.49
C TYR A 84 18.54 21.49 -3.14
N SER A 85 18.59 21.69 -4.45
CA SER A 85 17.39 21.70 -5.28
C SER A 85 16.87 20.28 -5.36
N VAL A 86 15.57 20.04 -5.14
CA VAL A 86 15.01 18.68 -5.15
C VAL A 86 13.91 18.61 -6.19
N PHE A 87 14.00 17.64 -7.08
CA PHE A 87 12.96 17.33 -8.07
C PHE A 87 12.49 15.90 -7.91
N ILE A 88 11.18 15.73 -7.87
CA ILE A 88 10.52 14.46 -7.69
C ILE A 88 9.28 14.42 -8.57
N PHE A 89 8.93 13.25 -9.10
CA PHE A 89 7.76 13.08 -9.95
C PHE A 89 7.06 11.74 -9.67
N ASP A 90 5.76 11.71 -9.93
CA ASP A 90 4.98 10.47 -9.89
C ASP A 90 5.13 9.76 -11.24
N LEU A 91 5.47 8.46 -11.22
CA LEU A 91 5.45 7.64 -12.45
C LEU A 91 4.03 7.62 -13.06
N PRO A 92 3.87 7.32 -14.37
CA PRO A 92 2.55 7.20 -14.98
C PRO A 92 1.66 6.22 -14.22
N SER A 93 0.36 6.50 -14.13
CA SER A 93 -0.61 5.77 -13.29
C SER A 93 -0.34 5.76 -11.77
N GLN A 94 0.74 6.37 -11.29
CA GLN A 94 1.04 6.57 -9.86
C GLN A 94 0.73 8.02 -9.46
N GLY A 95 0.49 8.25 -8.17
CA GLY A 95 0.14 9.57 -7.65
C GLY A 95 -0.84 10.36 -8.51
N ASN A 96 -0.51 11.62 -8.74
CA ASN A 96 -1.37 12.52 -9.51
C ASN A 96 -1.05 12.50 -11.03
N SER A 97 -0.22 11.56 -11.48
CA SER A 97 0.17 11.41 -12.88
C SER A 97 -0.86 10.61 -13.68
N PHE A 98 -1.08 11.05 -14.92
CA PHE A 98 -1.92 10.37 -15.90
C PHE A 98 -1.12 9.31 -16.65
N GLY A 99 -1.82 8.49 -17.42
CA GLY A 99 -1.23 7.42 -18.22
C GLY A 99 -1.22 6.08 -17.49
N THR A 100 -0.49 5.14 -18.07
CA THR A 100 -0.50 3.73 -17.66
C THR A 100 0.91 3.17 -17.79
N VAL A 101 1.38 2.43 -16.79
CA VAL A 101 2.59 1.63 -16.97
C VAL A 101 2.20 0.35 -17.71
N PRO A 102 2.75 0.08 -18.92
CA PRO A 102 2.51 -1.19 -19.60
C PRO A 102 3.05 -2.33 -18.74
N TYR A 103 2.38 -3.47 -18.70
CA TYR A 103 2.85 -4.67 -18.00
C TYR A 103 3.77 -5.48 -18.94
N ARG A 104 4.74 -6.22 -18.38
CA ARG A 104 5.77 -7.08 -19.06
C ARG A 104 7.07 -6.35 -19.44
N TYR A 105 7.86 -6.92 -20.37
CA TYR A 105 9.18 -6.42 -20.79
C TYR A 105 9.23 -4.94 -21.22
N LYS A 106 8.09 -4.34 -21.60
CA LYS A 106 8.01 -2.91 -21.95
C LYS A 106 8.02 -1.98 -20.74
N THR A 107 7.75 -2.47 -19.53
CA THR A 107 7.70 -1.66 -18.30
C THR A 107 9.01 -0.90 -18.08
N SER A 108 10.14 -1.62 -18.13
CA SER A 108 11.48 -1.05 -17.88
C SER A 108 11.82 0.08 -18.84
N ASN A 109 11.69 -0.17 -20.15
CA ASN A 109 11.98 0.82 -21.19
C ASN A 109 11.09 2.06 -21.04
N TYR A 110 9.80 1.83 -20.82
CA TYR A 110 8.85 2.92 -20.65
C TYR A 110 9.20 3.79 -19.44
N ILE A 111 9.51 3.20 -18.27
CA ILE A 111 9.90 3.96 -17.08
C ILE A 111 11.21 4.72 -17.31
N ALA A 112 12.19 4.14 -18.00
CA ALA A 112 13.43 4.82 -18.37
C ALA A 112 13.17 6.07 -19.24
N GLU A 113 12.28 5.97 -20.23
CA GLU A 113 11.84 7.10 -21.05
C GLU A 113 11.14 8.20 -20.22
N GLN A 114 10.31 7.81 -19.25
CA GLN A 114 9.65 8.77 -18.35
C GLN A 114 10.67 9.50 -17.47
N PHE A 115 11.62 8.75 -16.92
CA PHE A 115 12.69 9.31 -16.12
C PHE A 115 13.54 10.30 -16.93
N PHE A 116 13.93 9.95 -18.15
CA PHE A 116 14.68 10.85 -19.02
C PHE A 116 13.90 12.13 -19.32
N SER A 117 12.60 12.01 -19.63
CA SER A 117 11.72 13.17 -19.86
C SER A 117 11.66 14.09 -18.63
N ALA A 118 11.51 13.51 -17.44
CA ALA A 118 11.50 14.23 -16.17
C ALA A 118 12.85 14.93 -15.89
N LEU A 119 13.96 14.30 -16.24
CA LEU A 119 15.31 14.85 -16.06
C LEU A 119 15.56 16.06 -16.97
N VAL A 120 15.08 16.03 -18.22
CA VAL A 120 15.12 17.19 -19.12
C VAL A 120 14.34 18.36 -18.54
N VAL A 121 13.14 18.10 -18.01
CA VAL A 121 12.34 19.14 -17.33
C VAL A 121 13.07 19.68 -16.10
N TYR A 122 13.73 18.81 -15.33
CA TYR A 122 14.45 19.22 -14.14
C TYR A 122 15.64 20.13 -14.45
N THR A 123 16.49 19.75 -15.40
CA THR A 123 17.65 20.57 -15.84
C THR A 123 17.19 21.93 -16.38
N GLN A 124 16.09 21.95 -17.15
CA GLN A 124 15.50 23.19 -17.66
C GLN A 124 14.95 24.09 -16.56
N THR A 125 14.33 23.51 -15.53
CA THR A 125 13.71 24.25 -14.42
C THR A 125 14.77 24.78 -13.45
N SER A 126 15.70 23.92 -13.04
CA SER A 126 16.74 24.24 -12.05
C SER A 126 17.91 25.04 -12.61
N LYS A 127 18.11 25.02 -13.95
CA LYS A 127 19.30 25.54 -14.64
C LYS A 127 20.61 24.87 -14.22
N LEU A 128 20.52 23.69 -13.59
CA LEU A 128 21.68 22.89 -13.22
C LEU A 128 22.11 22.00 -14.40
N THR A 129 23.42 21.84 -14.52
CA THR A 129 24.05 20.86 -15.41
C THR A 129 24.08 19.48 -14.76
N MET A 130 24.22 18.42 -15.57
CA MET A 130 24.13 17.04 -15.09
C MET A 130 25.18 16.68 -14.02
N ASP A 131 26.40 17.21 -14.15
CA ASP A 131 27.50 17.08 -13.19
C ASP A 131 27.23 17.75 -11.83
N ASN A 132 26.14 18.54 -11.72
CA ASN A 132 25.66 19.13 -10.47
C ASN A 132 24.36 18.46 -9.97
N ILE A 133 23.92 17.37 -10.60
CA ILE A 133 22.70 16.64 -10.24
C ILE A 133 23.03 15.23 -9.74
N HIS A 134 22.67 14.95 -8.50
CA HIS A 134 22.65 13.60 -7.92
C HIS A 134 21.32 12.92 -8.27
N ILE A 135 21.34 11.62 -8.54
CA ILE A 135 20.14 10.86 -8.89
C ILE A 135 19.92 9.74 -7.89
N ILE A 136 18.72 9.68 -7.31
CA ILE A 136 18.30 8.65 -6.38
C ILE A 136 17.17 7.84 -7.02
N GLY A 137 17.38 6.54 -7.20
CA GLY A 137 16.36 5.63 -7.70
C GLY A 137 15.95 4.58 -6.66
N TYR A 138 14.66 4.26 -6.60
CA TYR A 138 14.09 3.21 -5.76
C TYR A 138 13.47 2.11 -6.61
N GLY A 139 13.74 0.82 -6.34
CA GLY A 139 13.05 -0.29 -7.01
C GLY A 139 13.18 -0.25 -8.53
N GLU A 140 12.04 -0.16 -9.22
CA GLU A 140 11.97 0.03 -10.68
C GLU A 140 12.50 1.40 -11.14
N GLY A 141 12.40 2.43 -10.29
CA GLY A 141 13.06 3.72 -10.54
C GLY A 141 14.59 3.60 -10.57
N ALA A 142 15.17 2.77 -9.69
CA ALA A 142 16.61 2.47 -9.73
C ALA A 142 17.01 1.73 -11.02
N ARG A 143 16.18 0.77 -11.45
CA ARG A 143 16.35 0.05 -12.72
C ARG A 143 16.32 1.02 -13.91
N ALA A 144 15.38 1.95 -13.93
CA ALA A 144 15.24 2.96 -14.99
C ALA A 144 16.46 3.90 -15.06
N VAL A 145 17.01 4.30 -13.91
CA VAL A 145 18.24 5.11 -13.85
C VAL A 145 19.41 4.33 -14.45
N LEU A 146 19.60 3.07 -14.07
CA LEU A 146 20.65 2.21 -14.62
C LEU A 146 20.49 2.00 -16.13
N GLN A 147 19.28 1.73 -16.59
CA GLN A 147 19.00 1.53 -18.01
C GLN A 147 19.34 2.79 -18.82
N THR A 148 18.95 3.96 -18.32
CA THR A 148 19.22 5.23 -18.99
C THR A 148 20.73 5.53 -19.03
N ALA A 149 21.44 5.16 -17.96
CA ALA A 149 22.89 5.22 -17.91
C ALA A 149 23.58 4.26 -18.89
N ALA A 150 23.06 3.03 -19.03
CA ALA A 150 23.59 2.01 -19.94
C ALA A 150 23.57 2.45 -21.41
N PHE A 151 22.60 3.29 -21.78
CA PHE A 151 22.53 3.88 -23.11
C PHE A 151 23.34 5.17 -23.28
N GLY A 152 24.09 5.60 -22.25
CA GLY A 152 24.93 6.79 -22.29
C GLY A 152 24.15 8.11 -22.30
N TYR A 153 22.88 8.11 -21.89
CA TYR A 153 22.02 9.30 -21.95
C TYR A 153 22.25 10.27 -20.77
N ILE A 154 22.92 9.84 -19.70
CA ILE A 154 23.12 10.64 -18.50
C ILE A 154 24.56 10.54 -17.97
N SER A 155 25.06 11.64 -17.42
CA SER A 155 26.35 11.71 -16.69
C SER A 155 26.14 12.55 -15.42
N PRO A 156 25.45 12.01 -14.40
CA PRO A 156 25.13 12.74 -13.17
C PRO A 156 26.34 12.93 -12.25
N ALA A 157 26.20 13.79 -11.24
CA ALA A 157 27.19 13.97 -10.18
C ALA A 157 27.44 12.66 -9.40
N SER A 158 26.36 11.94 -9.08
CA SER A 158 26.40 10.60 -8.49
C SER A 158 25.07 9.88 -8.69
N VAL A 159 25.06 8.56 -8.48
CA VAL A 159 23.85 7.75 -8.49
C VAL A 159 23.71 6.96 -7.18
N THR A 160 22.56 7.04 -6.53
CA THR A 160 22.18 6.17 -5.41
C THR A 160 21.05 5.23 -5.83
N LEU A 161 21.30 3.92 -5.76
CA LEU A 161 20.38 2.85 -6.14
C LEU A 161 19.88 2.14 -4.90
N THR A 162 18.59 2.26 -4.63
CA THR A 162 17.98 1.74 -3.42
C THR A 162 17.04 0.58 -3.74
N GLY A 163 17.43 -0.64 -3.37
CA GLY A 163 16.67 -1.87 -3.66
C GLY A 163 16.40 -2.04 -5.15
N CYS A 164 17.43 -2.03 -5.99
CA CYS A 164 17.27 -2.07 -7.44
C CYS A 164 16.58 -3.35 -7.91
N SER A 165 15.46 -3.20 -8.64
CA SER A 165 14.63 -4.33 -9.11
C SER A 165 15.27 -4.99 -10.33
N LEU A 166 16.28 -5.82 -10.06
CA LEU A 166 16.99 -6.65 -11.05
C LEU A 166 17.00 -8.11 -10.61
N ASN A 167 16.73 -9.00 -11.55
CA ASN A 167 16.74 -10.44 -11.37
C ASN A 167 18.01 -11.06 -11.96
N LEU A 168 19.16 -10.83 -11.32
CA LEU A 168 20.48 -11.26 -11.81
C LEU A 168 20.84 -12.69 -11.40
N SER A 169 20.20 -13.21 -10.35
CA SER A 169 20.34 -14.58 -9.85
C SER A 169 19.13 -15.44 -10.24
N GLU A 170 19.30 -16.77 -10.20
CA GLU A 170 18.17 -17.68 -10.35
C GLU A 170 17.33 -17.67 -9.06
N LYS A 171 16.24 -16.92 -9.06
CA LYS A 171 15.25 -16.94 -7.99
C LYS A 171 13.83 -17.13 -8.54
N THR A 172 13.00 -17.76 -7.72
CA THR A 172 11.57 -17.86 -7.98
C THR A 172 10.92 -16.52 -7.65
N ASP A 173 10.78 -15.66 -8.65
CA ASP A 173 9.95 -14.47 -8.52
C ASP A 173 8.47 -14.87 -8.60
N PHE A 174 7.70 -14.54 -7.56
CA PHE A 174 6.25 -14.77 -7.50
C PHE A 174 5.44 -13.61 -8.10
N ASP A 175 6.07 -12.70 -8.85
CA ASP A 175 5.42 -12.22 -10.07
C ASP A 175 5.23 -13.44 -10.98
N ILE A 176 4.18 -14.22 -10.66
CA ILE A 176 3.82 -15.62 -11.02
C ILE A 176 3.97 -16.00 -12.52
N ILE A 177 4.34 -15.04 -13.37
CA ILE A 177 4.37 -15.16 -14.82
C ILE A 177 5.60 -14.45 -15.45
N ASN A 178 6.66 -14.12 -14.69
CA ASN A 178 7.95 -13.67 -15.25
C ASN A 178 9.09 -14.57 -14.75
N PHE A 179 9.22 -15.76 -15.34
CA PHE A 179 10.35 -16.67 -15.14
C PHE A 179 11.64 -16.22 -15.85
N THR A 180 11.75 -14.94 -16.21
CA THR A 180 12.89 -14.43 -16.99
C THR A 180 14.00 -13.95 -16.07
N VAL A 181 15.16 -14.58 -16.20
CA VAL A 181 16.41 -14.06 -15.65
C VAL A 181 16.81 -12.84 -16.47
N ASP A 182 17.01 -11.70 -15.81
CA ASP A 182 17.28 -10.41 -16.45
C ASP A 182 18.62 -10.39 -17.19
N THR A 183 19.50 -11.36 -16.95
CA THR A 183 20.79 -11.51 -17.64
C THR A 183 20.66 -11.67 -19.15
N GLN A 184 19.48 -12.02 -19.65
CA GLN A 184 19.18 -12.12 -21.09
C GLN A 184 18.81 -10.78 -21.74
N ILE A 185 18.64 -9.71 -20.95
CA ILE A 185 18.30 -8.38 -21.47
C ILE A 185 19.57 -7.67 -21.93
N GLU A 186 19.54 -7.16 -23.16
CA GLU A 186 20.69 -6.55 -23.83
C GLU A 186 21.38 -5.47 -22.99
N TRP A 187 20.66 -4.46 -22.49
CA TRP A 187 21.27 -3.38 -21.72
C TRP A 187 21.88 -3.84 -20.38
N ILE A 188 21.40 -4.96 -19.82
CA ILE A 188 21.94 -5.53 -18.58
C ILE A 188 23.30 -6.19 -18.82
N SER A 189 23.53 -6.68 -20.04
CA SER A 189 24.85 -7.16 -20.46
C SER A 189 25.86 -6.01 -20.69
N LEU A 190 25.36 -4.78 -20.90
CA LEU A 190 26.20 -3.58 -21.06
C LEU A 190 26.65 -2.99 -19.71
N LEU A 191 26.09 -3.44 -18.58
CA LEU A 191 26.48 -2.96 -17.25
C LEU A 191 27.94 -3.30 -16.97
N ASN A 192 28.78 -2.27 -16.86
CA ASN A 192 30.20 -2.38 -16.53
C ASN A 192 30.65 -1.15 -15.74
N SER A 193 31.90 -1.15 -15.28
CA SER A 193 32.51 -0.06 -14.50
C SER A 193 32.75 1.23 -15.27
N GLU A 194 32.71 1.19 -16.61
CA GLU A 194 32.92 2.36 -17.48
C GLU A 194 31.60 3.04 -17.88
N MET A 195 30.47 2.39 -17.64
CA MET A 195 29.14 2.86 -18.05
C MET A 195 28.77 4.21 -17.43
N LEU A 196 29.14 4.42 -16.16
CA LEU A 196 28.93 5.68 -15.45
C LEU A 196 30.28 6.16 -14.94
N SER A 197 30.70 7.34 -15.39
CA SER A 197 31.90 8.02 -14.90
C SER A 197 31.72 8.66 -13.52
N CYS A 198 30.64 8.35 -12.81
CA CYS A 198 30.27 8.96 -11.54
C CYS A 198 30.25 7.93 -10.40
N PRO A 199 30.43 8.35 -9.13
CA PRO A 199 30.26 7.46 -7.98
C PRO A 199 28.87 6.82 -7.93
N ILE A 200 28.81 5.51 -7.65
CA ILE A 200 27.56 4.77 -7.47
C ILE A 200 27.48 4.25 -6.04
N HIS A 201 26.34 4.48 -5.38
CA HIS A 201 26.03 3.94 -4.06
C HIS A 201 24.83 3.02 -4.14
N ILE A 202 24.99 1.75 -3.74
CA ILE A 202 23.92 0.75 -3.73
C ILE A 202 23.49 0.53 -2.28
N ILE A 203 22.22 0.73 -1.99
CA ILE A 203 21.61 0.47 -0.69
C ILE A 203 20.63 -0.69 -0.82
N CYS A 204 20.94 -1.81 -0.16
CA CYS A 204 20.10 -3.01 -0.18
C CYS A 204 19.71 -3.44 1.23
N SER A 205 18.78 -4.40 1.34
CA SER A 205 18.48 -5.06 2.61
C SER A 205 18.76 -6.54 2.58
N THR A 206 19.19 -7.07 3.72
CA THR A 206 19.27 -8.51 3.97
C THR A 206 17.92 -9.23 3.98
N LEU A 207 16.80 -8.51 4.08
CA LEU A 207 15.44 -9.09 4.10
C LEU A 207 14.63 -8.79 2.83
N ASP A 208 15.23 -8.14 1.84
CA ASP A 208 14.55 -7.80 0.59
C ASP A 208 14.52 -9.03 -0.33
N ASP A 209 13.32 -9.51 -0.63
CA ASP A 209 13.05 -10.62 -1.54
C ASP A 209 12.88 -10.15 -2.99
N ILE A 210 12.61 -8.86 -3.22
CA ILE A 210 12.46 -8.27 -4.56
C ILE A 210 13.84 -7.90 -5.11
N SER A 211 14.64 -7.17 -4.33
CA SER A 211 16.04 -6.85 -4.65
C SER A 211 16.95 -7.64 -3.71
N SER A 212 17.20 -8.91 -4.06
CA SER A 212 17.87 -9.82 -3.12
C SER A 212 19.30 -9.36 -2.80
N PRO A 213 19.84 -9.71 -1.62
CA PRO A 213 21.24 -9.44 -1.29
C PRO A 213 22.21 -9.97 -2.35
N GLN A 214 21.88 -11.13 -2.92
CA GLN A 214 22.68 -11.77 -3.97
C GLN A 214 22.62 -10.97 -5.29
N ASP A 215 21.45 -10.49 -5.69
CA ASP A 215 21.31 -9.65 -6.89
C ASP A 215 22.09 -8.34 -6.74
N ASN A 216 22.01 -7.70 -5.57
CA ASN A 216 22.76 -6.45 -5.31
C ASN A 216 24.27 -6.68 -5.27
N LEU A 217 24.73 -7.82 -4.76
CA LEU A 217 26.14 -8.19 -4.81
C LEU A 217 26.61 -8.39 -6.26
N LEU A 218 25.84 -9.12 -7.07
CA LEU A 218 26.13 -9.32 -8.49
C LEU A 218 26.11 -7.99 -9.27
N LEU A 219 25.18 -7.10 -8.95
CA LEU A 219 25.11 -5.76 -9.53
C LEU A 219 26.35 -4.95 -9.17
N ALA A 220 26.74 -4.90 -7.89
CA ALA A 220 27.95 -4.21 -7.44
C ALA A 220 29.20 -4.75 -8.15
N GLN A 221 29.31 -6.08 -8.30
CA GLN A 221 30.41 -6.72 -9.03
C GLN A 221 30.45 -6.31 -10.51
N ARG A 222 29.30 -6.20 -11.18
CA ARG A 222 29.22 -5.75 -12.59
C ARG A 222 29.61 -4.28 -12.73
N LEU A 223 29.19 -3.43 -11.81
CA LEU A 223 29.52 -2.00 -11.82
C LEU A 223 30.96 -1.70 -11.34
N GLY A 224 31.68 -2.71 -10.84
CA GLY A 224 33.09 -2.63 -10.47
C GLY A 224 33.37 -1.78 -9.23
N GLU A 225 34.64 -1.41 -9.05
CA GLU A 225 35.14 -0.76 -7.82
C GLU A 225 34.54 0.64 -7.57
N GLY A 226 33.96 1.28 -8.59
CA GLY A 226 33.24 2.56 -8.46
C GLY A 226 31.89 2.45 -7.75
N ALA A 227 31.38 1.23 -7.51
CA ALA A 227 30.13 0.98 -6.81
C ALA A 227 30.35 0.63 -5.33
N LYS A 228 29.89 1.49 -4.43
CA LYS A 228 29.87 1.24 -2.98
C LYS A 228 28.59 0.51 -2.61
N LEU A 229 28.68 -0.73 -2.11
CA LEU A 229 27.53 -1.49 -1.59
C LEU A 229 27.35 -1.27 -0.08
N THR A 230 26.14 -0.92 0.35
CA THR A 230 25.74 -0.81 1.75
C THR A 230 24.52 -1.70 2.00
N SER A 231 24.68 -2.67 2.91
CA SER A 231 23.62 -3.62 3.26
C SER A 231 23.02 -3.29 4.62
N LEU A 232 21.71 -3.06 4.66
CA LEU A 232 20.94 -2.82 5.88
C LEU A 232 20.39 -4.13 6.45
N LYS A 233 20.60 -4.37 7.74
CA LYS A 233 20.15 -5.60 8.43
C LYS A 233 18.63 -5.74 8.55
N LEU A 234 17.88 -4.64 8.43
CA LEU A 234 16.43 -4.62 8.61
C LEU A 234 15.77 -3.68 7.61
N ARG A 235 15.39 -4.21 6.45
CA ARG A 235 14.51 -3.49 5.53
C ARG A 235 13.63 -4.49 4.80
N THR A 236 12.34 -4.32 5.02
CA THR A 236 11.33 -4.68 4.04
C THR A 236 10.84 -3.39 3.42
N HIS A 237 10.41 -3.45 2.17
CA HIS A 237 9.90 -2.33 1.38
C HIS A 237 8.70 -1.58 2.01
N SER A 238 8.25 -1.96 3.21
CA SER A 238 7.00 -1.47 3.82
C SER A 238 7.06 -1.13 5.31
N LEU A 239 8.25 -1.09 5.93
CA LEU A 239 8.35 -0.79 7.36
C LEU A 239 8.81 0.65 7.54
N LEU A 240 7.90 1.53 7.94
CA LEU A 240 8.08 2.90 8.46
C LEU A 240 9.50 3.35 8.90
N MET A 241 10.23 2.51 9.63
CA MET A 241 11.58 2.83 10.12
C MET A 241 12.70 2.64 9.08
N SER A 242 12.49 1.81 8.06
CA SER A 242 13.47 1.58 6.98
C SER A 242 13.61 2.80 6.05
N ASP A 243 12.55 3.61 5.88
CA ASP A 243 12.63 4.85 5.12
C ASP A 243 13.50 5.91 5.83
N ALA A 244 13.47 5.96 7.18
CA ALA A 244 14.30 6.89 7.95
C ALA A 244 15.80 6.58 7.80
N GLU A 245 16.21 5.34 8.05
CA GLU A 245 17.62 4.92 7.95
C GLU A 245 18.14 5.04 6.51
N THR A 246 17.33 4.63 5.52
CA THR A 246 17.69 4.77 4.09
C THR A 246 17.83 6.23 3.69
N SER A 247 16.93 7.11 4.15
CA SER A 247 17.02 8.55 3.89
C SER A 247 18.29 9.13 4.49
N VAL A 248 18.62 8.77 5.73
CA VAL A 248 19.84 9.22 6.40
C VAL A 248 21.08 8.79 5.64
N LEU A 249 21.22 7.50 5.33
CA LEU A 249 22.39 6.99 4.62
C LEU A 249 22.54 7.61 3.22
N THR A 250 21.42 7.82 2.53
CA THR A 250 21.44 8.44 1.20
C THR A 250 21.90 9.89 1.28
N VAL A 251 21.32 10.67 2.20
CA VAL A 251 21.65 12.09 2.36
C VAL A 251 23.06 12.27 2.90
N GLU A 252 23.48 11.45 3.87
CA GLU A 252 24.85 11.43 4.41
C GLU A 252 25.87 11.12 3.32
N ASN A 253 25.59 10.14 2.46
CA ASN A 253 26.49 9.80 1.36
C ASN A 253 26.59 10.95 0.33
N ILE A 254 25.45 11.53 -0.08
CA ILE A 254 25.43 12.66 -1.03
C ILE A 254 26.09 13.90 -0.44
N ALA A 255 25.71 14.32 0.77
CA ALA A 255 26.29 15.44 1.48
C ALA A 255 27.80 15.25 1.73
N GLY A 256 28.23 14.03 2.06
CA GLY A 256 29.64 13.69 2.21
C GLY A 256 30.44 13.86 0.92
N MET A 257 29.91 13.43 -0.23
CA MET A 257 30.56 13.65 -1.54
C MET A 257 30.71 15.15 -1.87
N ASP A 258 29.75 15.95 -1.40
CA ASP A 258 29.72 17.38 -1.64
C ASP A 258 30.40 18.22 -0.56
N ASN A 259 30.98 17.59 0.46
CA ASN A 259 31.56 18.25 1.64
C ASN A 259 30.56 19.17 2.37
N ILE A 260 29.28 18.79 2.39
CA ILE A 260 28.23 19.46 3.15
C ILE A 260 28.04 18.74 4.48
N GLU A 261 28.09 19.47 5.59
CA GLU A 261 27.80 18.91 6.92
C GLU A 261 26.32 18.53 7.00
N TYR A 262 26.05 17.26 7.35
CA TYR A 262 24.70 16.74 7.50
C TYR A 262 24.49 16.19 8.90
N ILE A 263 23.43 16.68 9.55
CA ILE A 263 22.97 16.20 10.86
C ILE A 263 21.51 15.75 10.69
N PRO A 264 21.22 14.44 10.84
CA PRO A 264 19.87 13.91 10.68
C PRO A 264 18.84 14.56 11.60
N SER A 265 17.67 14.86 11.05
CA SER A 265 16.52 15.32 11.84
C SER A 265 16.04 14.25 12.81
N LYS A 266 15.81 14.61 14.08
CA LYS A 266 15.19 13.72 15.06
C LYS A 266 13.76 13.35 14.67
N GLU A 267 13.08 14.24 13.95
CA GLU A 267 11.72 14.10 13.47
C GLU A 267 11.56 12.92 12.49
N LEU A 268 12.58 12.64 11.69
CA LEU A 268 12.60 11.52 10.73
C LEU A 268 12.43 10.16 11.44
N TYR A 269 13.07 9.99 12.60
CA TYR A 269 12.96 8.79 13.43
C TYR A 269 11.69 8.76 14.28
N PHE A 270 11.17 9.93 14.68
CA PHE A 270 9.97 10.02 15.52
C PHE A 270 8.67 9.79 14.74
N ARG A 271 8.63 10.13 13.45
CA ARG A 271 7.44 9.95 12.61
C ARG A 271 6.89 8.50 12.61
N PRO A 272 7.69 7.46 12.36
CA PRO A 272 7.28 6.06 12.52
C PRO A 272 6.63 5.75 13.87
N ILE A 273 7.24 6.24 14.94
CA ILE A 273 6.76 6.01 16.31
C ILE A 273 5.42 6.72 16.50
N ALA A 274 5.29 7.97 16.03
CA ALA A 274 4.05 8.74 16.11
C ALA A 274 2.91 8.07 15.35
N LEU A 275 3.18 7.44 14.20
CA LEU A 275 2.20 6.71 13.40
C LEU A 275 1.72 5.44 14.12
N ILE A 276 2.65 4.65 14.65
CA ILE A 276 2.34 3.46 15.47
C ILE A 276 1.50 3.86 16.70
N LEU A 277 1.90 4.93 17.41
CA LEU A 277 1.16 5.44 18.56
C LEU A 277 -0.24 5.92 18.15
N SER A 278 -0.38 6.59 17.00
CA SER A 278 -1.68 7.01 16.46
C SER A 278 -2.60 5.82 16.26
N ALA A 279 -2.09 4.74 15.65
CA ALA A 279 -2.85 3.52 15.43
C ALA A 279 -3.26 2.84 16.74
N CYS A 280 -2.34 2.72 17.69
CA CYS A 280 -2.63 2.17 19.01
C CYS A 280 -3.72 2.98 19.75
N VAL A 281 -3.64 4.31 19.72
CA VAL A 281 -4.64 5.19 20.34
C VAL A 281 -6.00 5.03 19.66
N ILE A 282 -6.04 5.01 18.32
CA ILE A 282 -7.27 4.83 17.57
C ILE A 282 -7.91 3.46 17.85
N LEU A 283 -7.12 2.37 17.82
CA LEU A 283 -7.60 1.03 18.18
C LEU A 283 -8.13 0.97 19.62
N TYR A 284 -7.48 1.67 20.55
CA TYR A 284 -7.92 1.74 21.94
C TYR A 284 -9.24 2.53 22.10
N ILE A 285 -9.40 3.65 21.38
CA ILE A 285 -10.66 4.40 21.32
C ILE A 285 -11.77 3.48 20.82
N LEU A 286 -11.54 2.75 19.73
CA LEU A 286 -12.52 1.81 19.17
C LEU A 286 -12.88 0.70 20.14
N TYR A 287 -11.89 0.08 20.79
CA TYR A 287 -12.12 -0.92 21.84
C TYR A 287 -13.01 -0.38 22.95
N TYR A 288 -12.76 0.86 23.40
CA TYR A 288 -13.54 1.47 24.47
C TYR A 288 -14.97 1.82 24.04
N ILE A 289 -15.13 2.36 22.83
CA ILE A 289 -16.44 2.61 22.21
C ILE A 289 -17.23 1.29 22.13
N MET A 290 -16.63 0.20 21.67
CA MET A 290 -17.27 -1.12 21.63
C MET A 290 -17.66 -1.61 23.02
N LYS A 291 -16.81 -1.43 24.04
CA LYS A 291 -17.12 -1.83 25.42
C LYS A 291 -18.34 -1.10 25.95
N ILE A 292 -18.45 0.21 25.71
CA ILE A 292 -19.62 1.01 26.08
C ILE A 292 -20.86 0.54 25.33
N LEU A 293 -20.73 0.29 24.03
CA LEU A 293 -21.87 -0.05 23.20
C LEU A 293 -22.38 -1.48 23.44
N ARG A 294 -21.50 -2.45 23.72
CA ARG A 294 -21.91 -3.80 24.17
C ARG A 294 -22.67 -3.76 25.49
N TYR A 295 -22.34 -2.81 26.37
CA TYR A 295 -23.09 -2.59 27.61
C TYR A 295 -24.49 -2.04 27.34
N ALA A 296 -24.65 -1.22 26.28
CA ALA A 296 -25.96 -0.72 25.84
C ALA A 296 -26.79 -1.77 25.10
N ASP A 297 -26.15 -2.65 24.31
CA ASP A 297 -26.81 -3.66 23.47
C ASP A 297 -27.21 -4.93 24.24
N LYS A 298 -26.62 -5.18 25.42
CA LYS A 298 -27.07 -6.22 26.37
C LYS A 298 -28.55 -6.05 26.77
N TYR A 299 -29.12 -4.86 26.60
CA TYR A 299 -30.54 -4.55 26.82
C TYR A 299 -31.43 -4.68 25.57
N SER A 300 -30.86 -4.91 24.38
CA SER A 300 -31.61 -5.00 23.11
C SER A 300 -31.73 -6.43 22.55
N TYR A 301 -30.86 -7.36 22.98
CA TYR A 301 -30.83 -8.75 22.50
C TYR A 301 -31.84 -9.69 23.18
N GLU A 302 -32.54 -9.26 24.23
CA GLU A 302 -33.63 -10.04 24.85
C GLU A 302 -34.88 -10.17 23.95
N ARG A 303 -34.84 -9.72 22.70
CA ARG A 303 -36.04 -9.57 21.85
C ARG A 303 -35.90 -10.10 20.42
N MET A 304 -35.03 -11.08 20.16
CA MET A 304 -35.08 -11.83 18.90
C MET A 304 -35.74 -13.19 19.12
N GLU A 305 -36.85 -13.41 18.41
CA GLU A 305 -37.57 -14.69 18.27
C GLU A 305 -36.63 -15.86 17.97
N GLU A 306 -37.06 -17.08 18.33
CA GLU A 306 -36.35 -18.36 18.21
C GLU A 306 -35.51 -18.47 16.93
N ILE A 307 -34.24 -18.07 17.01
CA ILE A 307 -33.27 -18.32 15.96
C ILE A 307 -33.01 -19.83 15.96
N PRO A 308 -33.16 -20.53 14.82
CA PRO A 308 -32.96 -21.97 14.78
C PRO A 308 -31.53 -22.32 15.21
N SER A 309 -31.42 -23.41 15.98
CA SER A 309 -30.13 -23.96 16.38
C SER A 309 -29.30 -24.34 15.16
N MET A 310 -27.99 -24.15 15.26
CA MET A 310 -27.06 -24.36 14.15
C MET A 310 -27.15 -25.81 13.61
N PRO A 311 -27.30 -26.00 12.29
CA PRO A 311 -27.25 -27.33 11.70
C PRO A 311 -25.89 -28.00 11.98
N LYS A 312 -25.90 -29.27 12.38
CA LYS A 312 -24.67 -30.05 12.59
C LYS A 312 -23.79 -30.00 11.33
N GLY A 313 -22.52 -29.64 11.50
CA GLY A 313 -21.54 -29.57 10.41
C GLY A 313 -21.59 -28.29 9.56
N HIS A 314 -22.38 -27.28 9.90
CA HIS A 314 -22.43 -26.02 9.13
C HIS A 314 -21.06 -25.32 9.04
N LEU A 315 -20.31 -25.21 10.14
CA LEU A 315 -18.95 -24.65 10.13
C LEU A 315 -17.97 -25.49 9.27
N LEU A 316 -18.13 -26.81 9.23
CA LEU A 316 -17.30 -27.69 8.40
C LEU A 316 -17.59 -27.49 6.91
N LYS A 317 -18.88 -27.43 6.53
CA LYS A 317 -19.28 -27.14 5.15
C LYS A 317 -18.78 -25.76 4.72
N LYS A 318 -18.88 -24.77 5.62
CA LYS A 318 -18.35 -23.43 5.41
C LYS A 318 -16.84 -23.47 5.15
N ALA A 319 -16.08 -24.18 5.98
CA ALA A 319 -14.65 -24.37 5.77
C ALA A 319 -14.33 -25.08 4.44
N ALA A 320 -15.13 -26.07 4.03
CA ALA A 320 -14.93 -26.77 2.76
C ALA A 320 -15.11 -25.86 1.51
N LEU A 321 -15.87 -24.77 1.62
CA LEU A 321 -16.01 -23.81 0.51
C LEU A 321 -14.71 -23.07 0.18
N TRP A 322 -13.72 -23.09 1.08
CA TRP A 322 -12.39 -22.56 0.77
C TRP A 322 -11.71 -23.29 -0.40
N PHE A 323 -11.94 -24.59 -0.57
CA PHE A 323 -11.36 -25.32 -1.71
C PHE A 323 -11.81 -24.73 -3.05
N ILE A 324 -13.08 -24.35 -3.14
CA ILE A 324 -13.64 -23.68 -4.33
C ILE A 324 -13.10 -22.24 -4.42
N ALA A 325 -13.00 -21.53 -3.29
CA ALA A 325 -12.48 -20.16 -3.24
C ALA A 325 -11.02 -20.07 -3.72
N VAL A 326 -10.17 -21.04 -3.38
CA VAL A 326 -8.79 -21.15 -3.89
C VAL A 326 -8.80 -21.27 -5.42
N PHE A 327 -9.67 -22.10 -5.98
CA PHE A 327 -9.79 -22.24 -7.44
C PHE A 327 -10.23 -20.91 -8.10
N VAL A 328 -11.22 -20.23 -7.53
CA VAL A 328 -11.69 -18.90 -8.00
C VAL A 328 -10.58 -17.85 -7.90
N THR A 329 -9.76 -17.92 -6.85
CA THR A 329 -8.62 -17.02 -6.63
C THR A 329 -7.60 -17.12 -7.75
N VAL A 330 -7.34 -18.31 -8.28
CA VAL A 330 -6.36 -18.52 -9.36
C VAL A 330 -7.01 -18.30 -10.73
N LEU A 331 -8.19 -18.86 -10.97
CA LEU A 331 -8.81 -18.86 -12.29
C LEU A 331 -9.11 -17.46 -12.82
N ILE A 332 -9.69 -16.58 -12.00
CA ILE A 332 -10.13 -15.25 -12.45
C ILE A 332 -8.93 -14.38 -12.87
N PRO A 333 -7.87 -14.22 -12.06
CA PRO A 333 -6.67 -13.52 -12.49
C PRO A 333 -6.07 -14.13 -13.76
N CYS A 334 -5.97 -15.47 -13.85
CA CYS A 334 -5.43 -16.13 -15.04
C CYS A 334 -6.25 -15.80 -16.31
N LEU A 335 -7.58 -15.79 -16.24
CA LEU A 335 -8.42 -15.39 -17.37
C LEU A 335 -8.20 -13.92 -17.75
N LEU A 336 -8.06 -13.05 -16.75
CA LEU A 336 -7.83 -11.62 -16.96
C LEU A 336 -6.43 -11.33 -17.53
N TYR A 337 -5.43 -12.15 -17.23
CA TYR A 337 -4.06 -12.01 -17.75
C TYR A 337 -3.98 -12.10 -19.28
N TYR A 338 -4.87 -12.88 -19.90
CA TYR A 338 -4.90 -13.05 -21.36
C TYR A 338 -5.63 -11.90 -22.08
N LEU A 339 -6.28 -11.00 -21.35
CA LEU A 339 -6.84 -9.80 -21.97
C LEU A 339 -5.68 -8.85 -22.34
N PRO A 340 -5.71 -8.22 -23.54
CA PRO A 340 -4.69 -7.27 -24.00
C PRO A 340 -4.84 -5.92 -23.31
N ILE A 341 -4.92 -5.98 -21.99
CA ILE A 341 -5.35 -4.91 -21.11
C ILE A 341 -4.31 -4.86 -20.00
N SER A 342 -3.71 -3.69 -19.75
CA SER A 342 -2.71 -3.48 -18.70
C SER A 342 -3.34 -3.64 -17.30
N LEU A 343 -3.51 -4.88 -16.86
CA LEU A 343 -4.06 -5.22 -15.55
C LEU A 343 -2.93 -5.51 -14.56
N PRO A 344 -3.03 -4.97 -13.32
CA PRO A 344 -2.08 -5.25 -12.26
C PRO A 344 -2.34 -6.64 -11.67
N TYR A 345 -1.87 -7.66 -12.37
CA TYR A 345 -2.17 -9.05 -12.08
C TYR A 345 -1.95 -9.42 -10.60
N ARG A 346 -0.83 -8.99 -10.00
CA ARG A 346 -0.51 -9.20 -8.58
C ARG A 346 -1.60 -8.65 -7.65
N SER A 347 -2.06 -7.43 -7.90
CA SER A 347 -3.10 -6.80 -7.10
C SER A 347 -4.44 -7.52 -7.25
N ILE A 348 -4.78 -7.94 -8.47
CA ILE A 348 -6.00 -8.74 -8.72
C ILE A 348 -5.92 -10.07 -8.00
N LEU A 349 -4.79 -10.78 -8.05
CA LEU A 349 -4.59 -12.03 -7.31
C LEU A 349 -4.78 -11.83 -5.80
N MET A 350 -4.23 -10.76 -5.22
CA MET A 350 -4.43 -10.44 -3.81
C MET A 350 -5.90 -10.11 -3.48
N ILE A 351 -6.55 -9.28 -4.29
CA ILE A 351 -7.98 -8.95 -4.14
C ILE A 351 -8.83 -10.21 -4.19
N MET A 352 -8.56 -11.08 -5.17
CA MET A 352 -9.29 -12.32 -5.35
C MET A 352 -9.01 -13.31 -4.22
N GLY A 353 -7.78 -13.39 -3.71
CA GLY A 353 -7.43 -14.24 -2.58
C GLY A 353 -8.20 -13.90 -1.31
N TYR A 354 -8.52 -12.62 -1.12
CA TYR A 354 -9.28 -12.15 0.02
C TYR A 354 -10.81 -12.08 -0.21
N SER A 355 -11.28 -11.96 -1.45
CA SER A 355 -12.72 -11.82 -1.76
C SER A 355 -13.39 -13.09 -2.28
N SER A 356 -12.63 -14.05 -2.80
CA SER A 356 -13.14 -15.29 -3.41
C SER A 356 -14.03 -16.09 -2.47
N HIS A 357 -13.66 -16.20 -1.19
CA HIS A 357 -14.48 -16.91 -0.21
C HIS A 357 -15.85 -16.23 -0.02
N GLY A 358 -15.89 -14.89 0.00
CA GLY A 358 -17.14 -14.13 0.06
C GLY A 358 -18.02 -14.33 -1.17
N ILE A 359 -17.42 -14.39 -2.36
CA ILE A 359 -18.10 -14.68 -3.63
C ILE A 359 -18.73 -16.08 -3.57
N VAL A 360 -17.93 -17.09 -3.20
CA VAL A 360 -18.36 -18.49 -3.10
C VAL A 360 -19.46 -18.65 -2.05
N LEU A 361 -19.32 -18.02 -0.88
CA LEU A 361 -20.35 -18.05 0.15
C LEU A 361 -21.65 -17.44 -0.33
N CYS A 362 -21.61 -16.24 -0.93
CA CYS A 362 -22.81 -15.61 -1.48
C CYS A 362 -23.47 -16.50 -2.54
N ALA A 363 -22.69 -17.12 -3.43
CA ALA A 363 -23.20 -18.06 -4.42
C ALA A 363 -23.85 -19.29 -3.75
N ALA A 364 -23.21 -19.87 -2.73
CA ALA A 364 -23.74 -21.02 -2.00
C ALA A 364 -25.07 -20.68 -1.27
N TYR A 365 -25.18 -19.48 -0.72
CA TYR A 365 -26.41 -18.98 -0.09
C TYR A 365 -27.54 -18.73 -1.11
N ILE A 366 -27.23 -18.15 -2.26
CA ILE A 366 -28.22 -17.79 -3.29
C ILE A 366 -28.69 -19.02 -4.08
N PHE A 367 -27.77 -19.91 -4.45
CA PHE A 367 -28.04 -21.03 -5.36
C PHE A 367 -28.03 -22.40 -4.69
N GLY A 368 -27.26 -22.58 -3.62
CA GLY A 368 -27.04 -23.89 -2.98
C GLY A 368 -27.92 -24.18 -1.77
N GLY A 369 -28.82 -23.28 -1.38
CA GLY A 369 -29.67 -23.46 -0.19
C GLY A 369 -28.91 -23.47 1.14
N PHE A 370 -27.65 -22.99 1.15
CA PHE A 370 -26.81 -22.94 2.35
C PHE A 370 -27.47 -22.09 3.45
N GLY A 371 -27.39 -22.54 4.71
CA GLY A 371 -27.92 -21.80 5.87
C GLY A 371 -29.41 -21.45 5.85
N GLY A 372 -30.26 -22.24 5.15
CA GLY A 372 -31.72 -22.09 5.22
C GLY A 372 -32.39 -21.41 4.03
N GLY A 373 -31.66 -21.21 2.92
CA GLY A 373 -32.24 -20.84 1.61
C GLY A 373 -32.13 -19.35 1.24
N ARG A 374 -32.24 -19.09 -0.07
CA ARG A 374 -32.12 -17.76 -0.70
C ARG A 374 -33.01 -16.70 -0.05
N ASP A 375 -34.25 -17.06 0.29
CA ASP A 375 -35.24 -16.10 0.78
C ASP A 375 -34.88 -15.56 2.17
N LYS A 376 -34.31 -16.38 3.04
CA LYS A 376 -33.82 -15.93 4.35
C LYS A 376 -32.55 -15.08 4.21
N PHE A 377 -31.67 -15.42 3.27
CA PHE A 377 -30.45 -14.65 3.00
C PHE A 377 -30.72 -13.25 2.40
N LEU A 378 -31.82 -13.10 1.64
CA LEU A 378 -32.24 -11.84 1.03
C LEU A 378 -33.27 -11.06 1.85
N GLN A 379 -33.75 -11.60 2.99
CA GLN A 379 -34.75 -10.94 3.81
C GLN A 379 -34.27 -9.58 4.31
N LYS A 380 -35.06 -8.54 4.01
CA LYS A 380 -34.82 -7.18 4.47
C LYS A 380 -35.31 -7.04 5.91
N PRO A 381 -34.45 -6.70 6.89
CA PRO A 381 -34.94 -6.44 8.23
C PRO A 381 -35.82 -5.19 8.25
N LYS A 382 -36.95 -5.24 8.97
CA LYS A 382 -37.82 -4.10 9.28
C LYS A 382 -37.20 -3.19 10.36
N LEU A 383 -35.96 -2.75 10.15
CA LEU A 383 -35.31 -1.80 11.06
C LEU A 383 -35.47 -0.37 10.52
N THR A 384 -35.95 0.54 11.36
CA THR A 384 -35.85 1.98 11.13
C THR A 384 -34.41 2.41 11.39
N PRO A 385 -33.62 2.75 10.36
CA PRO A 385 -32.22 3.12 10.53
C PRO A 385 -32.10 4.42 11.33
N ASP A 386 -31.08 4.51 12.18
CA ASP A 386 -30.69 5.81 12.74
C ASP A 386 -30.07 6.66 11.64
N LYS A 387 -30.88 7.54 11.05
CA LYS A 387 -30.47 8.42 9.95
C LYS A 387 -29.27 9.30 10.33
N LYS A 388 -29.15 9.70 11.60
CA LYS A 388 -28.05 10.56 12.07
C LYS A 388 -26.74 9.79 12.17
N GLY A 389 -26.79 8.57 12.71
CA GLY A 389 -25.63 7.68 12.75
C GLY A 389 -25.11 7.30 11.38
N ILE A 390 -26.01 6.95 10.44
CA ILE A 390 -25.63 6.64 9.06
C ILE A 390 -25.02 7.87 8.38
N ALA A 391 -25.61 9.05 8.55
CA ALA A 391 -25.06 10.29 7.99
C ALA A 391 -23.65 10.59 8.53
N ALA A 392 -23.40 10.40 9.83
CA ALA A 392 -22.08 10.59 10.42
C ALA A 392 -21.05 9.59 9.89
N PHE A 393 -21.43 8.32 9.69
CA PHE A 393 -20.52 7.33 9.10
C PHE A 393 -20.26 7.59 7.62
N VAL A 394 -21.28 7.97 6.85
CA VAL A 394 -21.11 8.39 5.45
C VAL A 394 -20.20 9.60 5.37
N ALA A 395 -20.36 10.58 6.27
CA ALA A 395 -19.45 11.72 6.37
C ALA A 395 -18.01 11.28 6.71
N LEU A 396 -17.82 10.29 7.60
CA LEU A 396 -16.50 9.73 7.89
C LEU A 396 -15.89 9.06 6.66
N CYS A 397 -16.64 8.20 5.96
CA CYS A 397 -16.20 7.62 4.69
C CYS A 397 -15.88 8.69 3.66
N PHE A 398 -16.68 9.77 3.59
CA PHE A 398 -16.46 10.88 2.68
C PHE A 398 -15.19 11.67 3.03
N ILE A 399 -14.92 11.91 4.31
CA ILE A 399 -13.66 12.49 4.78
C ILE A 399 -12.49 11.57 4.41
N TYR A 400 -12.60 10.27 4.62
CA TYR A 400 -11.58 9.31 4.21
C TYR A 400 -11.40 9.27 2.69
N VAL A 401 -12.48 9.40 1.92
CA VAL A 401 -12.44 9.53 0.45
C VAL A 401 -11.71 10.82 0.05
N ILE A 402 -11.96 11.94 0.72
CA ILE A 402 -11.24 13.19 0.48
C ILE A 402 -9.76 13.03 0.84
N LEU A 403 -9.44 12.53 2.03
CA LEU A 403 -8.06 12.29 2.45
C LEU A 403 -7.34 11.33 1.49
N PHE A 404 -8.02 10.28 1.06
CA PHE A 404 -7.53 9.36 0.05
C PHE A 404 -7.39 10.00 -1.33
N SER A 405 -8.24 10.95 -1.71
CA SER A 405 -8.09 11.71 -2.96
C SER A 405 -6.89 12.66 -2.90
N LEU A 406 -6.55 13.14 -1.71
CA LEU A 406 -5.39 13.98 -1.43
C LEU A 406 -4.10 13.17 -1.30
N SER A 407 -4.17 11.90 -0.90
CA SER A 407 -3.02 11.00 -0.88
C SER A 407 -2.69 10.52 -2.31
N GLY A 408 -1.42 10.65 -2.68
CA GLY A 408 -0.85 10.20 -3.96
C GLY A 408 -0.72 8.67 -4.07
N THR A 409 -1.29 7.91 -3.16
CA THR A 409 -1.18 6.45 -3.12
C THR A 409 -2.13 5.85 -4.15
N PHE A 410 -1.65 5.79 -5.40
CA PHE A 410 -2.36 5.29 -6.58
C PHE A 410 -1.66 4.03 -7.08
N SER A 411 -1.44 3.06 -6.20
CA SER A 411 -0.48 2.01 -6.52
C SER A 411 -0.88 1.07 -7.66
N ILE A 412 -2.10 1.16 -8.25
CA ILE A 412 -2.69 -0.07 -8.74
C ILE A 412 -3.19 -0.08 -10.19
N PHE A 413 -3.84 0.92 -10.78
CA PHE A 413 -4.59 0.59 -12.01
C PHE A 413 -4.53 1.58 -13.17
N ALA A 414 -4.25 1.02 -14.35
CA ALA A 414 -4.13 1.70 -15.62
C ALA A 414 -5.46 1.92 -16.38
N LEU A 415 -6.53 1.14 -16.12
CA LEU A 415 -7.70 1.13 -17.02
C LEU A 415 -8.88 2.02 -16.66
N LEU A 416 -9.12 2.21 -15.37
CA LEU A 416 -10.23 3.03 -14.90
C LEU A 416 -9.62 4.13 -14.04
N PRO A 417 -10.24 5.33 -14.02
CA PRO A 417 -9.91 6.33 -13.02
C PRO A 417 -9.90 5.68 -11.63
N LYS A 418 -9.03 6.14 -10.74
CA LYS A 418 -8.86 5.71 -9.33
C LYS A 418 -10.14 5.15 -8.70
N TRP A 419 -11.23 5.90 -8.85
CA TRP A 419 -12.55 5.64 -8.31
C TRP A 419 -13.26 4.39 -8.87
N GLY A 420 -13.07 4.06 -10.15
CA GLY A 420 -13.66 2.88 -10.78
C GLY A 420 -13.14 1.60 -10.13
N TRP A 421 -11.83 1.49 -9.95
CA TRP A 421 -11.23 0.31 -9.32
C TRP A 421 -11.55 0.19 -7.84
N ILE A 422 -11.50 1.29 -7.09
CA ILE A 422 -11.92 1.27 -5.68
C ILE A 422 -13.36 0.81 -5.56
N THR A 423 -14.24 1.25 -6.46
CA THR A 423 -15.63 0.79 -6.47
C THR A 423 -15.73 -0.72 -6.70
N ILE A 424 -15.06 -1.24 -7.72
CA ILE A 424 -15.04 -2.68 -8.03
C ILE A 424 -14.51 -3.49 -6.84
N ILE A 425 -13.38 -3.08 -6.26
CA ILE A 425 -12.74 -3.80 -5.16
C ILE A 425 -13.58 -3.72 -3.89
N SER A 426 -14.15 -2.55 -3.61
CA SER A 426 -15.07 -2.36 -2.49
C SER A 426 -16.27 -3.29 -2.62
N LEU A 427 -16.83 -3.44 -3.82
CA LEU A 427 -17.94 -4.37 -4.08
C LEU A 427 -17.51 -5.82 -3.82
N LEU A 428 -16.35 -6.24 -4.31
CA LEU A 428 -15.83 -7.60 -4.07
C LEU A 428 -15.65 -7.89 -2.58
N TYR A 429 -15.00 -6.99 -1.83
CA TYR A 429 -14.84 -7.16 -0.37
C TYR A 429 -16.18 -7.09 0.38
N SER A 430 -17.13 -6.30 -0.11
CA SER A 430 -18.46 -6.19 0.49
C SER A 430 -19.20 -7.52 0.49
N LEU A 431 -18.96 -8.40 -0.49
CA LEU A 431 -19.58 -9.73 -0.52
C LEU A 431 -19.15 -10.58 0.67
N LEU A 432 -17.88 -10.52 1.06
CA LEU A 432 -17.39 -11.24 2.23
C LEU A 432 -18.02 -10.72 3.53
N PHE A 433 -18.06 -9.39 3.71
CA PHE A 433 -18.70 -8.79 4.88
C PHE A 433 -20.22 -9.01 4.92
N TYR A 434 -20.86 -9.08 3.75
CA TYR A 434 -22.27 -9.41 3.64
C TYR A 434 -22.51 -10.85 4.08
N ALA A 435 -21.73 -11.80 3.56
CA ALA A 435 -21.85 -13.22 3.88
C ALA A 435 -21.63 -13.50 5.38
N ASP A 436 -20.57 -12.99 5.99
CA ASP A 436 -20.29 -13.13 7.44
C ASP A 436 -21.47 -12.64 8.29
N LYS A 437 -22.01 -11.45 7.99
CA LYS A 437 -23.08 -10.87 8.79
C LYS A 437 -24.46 -11.48 8.50
N ALA A 438 -24.70 -11.96 7.29
CA ALA A 438 -25.89 -12.74 6.96
C ALA A 438 -25.88 -14.08 7.72
N ASP A 439 -24.74 -14.78 7.71
CA ASP A 439 -24.54 -16.06 8.42
C ASP A 439 -24.87 -15.94 9.91
N ARG A 440 -24.37 -14.90 10.59
CA ARG A 440 -24.67 -14.62 12.01
C ARG A 440 -26.12 -14.31 12.32
N ARG A 441 -26.93 -13.94 11.33
CA ARG A 441 -28.37 -13.69 11.49
C ARG A 441 -29.20 -14.95 11.26
N LEU A 442 -28.71 -15.82 10.38
CA LEU A 442 -29.42 -17.04 9.98
C LEU A 442 -29.21 -18.18 10.97
N THR A 443 -28.12 -18.13 11.76
CA THR A 443 -27.75 -19.18 12.71
C THR A 443 -27.46 -18.61 14.09
N ALA A 444 -28.00 -19.26 15.13
CA ALA A 444 -27.67 -18.95 16.51
C ALA A 444 -26.28 -19.52 16.84
N PHE A 445 -25.27 -18.66 16.86
CA PHE A 445 -23.93 -19.03 17.28
C PHE A 445 -23.70 -18.71 18.76
N THR A 446 -23.08 -19.64 19.47
CA THR A 446 -22.42 -19.33 20.75
C THR A 446 -21.30 -18.31 20.54
N ALA A 447 -20.81 -17.68 21.62
CA ALA A 447 -19.67 -16.76 21.53
C ALA A 447 -18.43 -17.43 20.90
N LYS A 448 -18.18 -18.71 21.23
CA LYS A 448 -17.07 -19.49 20.69
C LYS A 448 -17.26 -19.76 19.19
N GLU A 449 -18.45 -20.16 18.78
CA GLU A 449 -18.74 -20.45 17.37
C GLU A 449 -18.72 -19.19 16.49
N ASN A 450 -19.12 -18.04 17.03
CA ASN A 450 -18.98 -16.75 16.33
C ASN A 450 -17.52 -16.43 16.02
N ILE A 451 -16.61 -16.71 16.95
CA ILE A 451 -15.17 -16.52 16.74
C ILE A 451 -14.67 -17.50 15.68
N ILE A 452 -15.04 -18.78 15.77
CA ILE A 452 -14.63 -19.80 14.79
C ILE A 452 -15.16 -19.45 13.39
N SER A 453 -16.43 -19.06 13.27
CA SER A 453 -17.05 -18.66 12.00
C SER A 453 -16.32 -17.47 11.37
N PHE A 454 -15.98 -16.45 12.17
CA PHE A 454 -15.16 -15.32 11.73
C PHE A 454 -13.77 -15.77 11.27
N CYS A 455 -13.09 -16.62 12.05
CA CYS A 455 -11.77 -17.13 11.66
C CYS A 455 -11.83 -17.94 10.35
N ILE A 456 -12.91 -18.68 10.09
CA ILE A 456 -13.12 -19.36 8.80
C ILE A 456 -13.32 -18.35 7.69
N ASP A 457 -14.19 -17.34 7.87
CA ASP A 457 -14.46 -16.34 6.83
C ASP A 457 -13.21 -15.59 6.37
N PHE A 458 -12.32 -15.30 7.31
CA PHE A 458 -11.14 -14.50 7.10
C PHE A 458 -9.84 -15.30 7.19
N ALA A 459 -9.90 -16.63 7.01
CA ALA A 459 -8.76 -17.54 7.16
C ALA A 459 -7.57 -17.14 6.27
N ALA A 460 -7.83 -16.68 5.04
CA ALA A 460 -6.78 -16.19 4.14
C ALA A 460 -5.92 -15.09 4.79
N PHE A 461 -6.50 -14.18 5.58
CA PHE A 461 -5.73 -13.12 6.23
C PHE A 461 -4.74 -13.61 7.28
N GLY A 462 -4.99 -14.78 7.88
CA GLY A 462 -4.08 -15.39 8.85
C GLY A 462 -3.07 -16.36 8.21
N ILE A 463 -3.52 -17.14 7.22
CA ILE A 463 -2.71 -18.19 6.58
C ILE A 463 -1.77 -17.59 5.54
N THR A 464 -2.22 -16.62 4.74
CA THR A 464 -1.43 -16.03 3.66
C THR A 464 -0.12 -15.42 4.13
N PRO A 465 -0.04 -14.63 5.22
CA PRO A 465 1.25 -14.14 5.71
C PRO A 465 2.23 -15.26 6.06
N ILE A 466 1.75 -16.31 6.74
CA ILE A 466 2.58 -17.46 7.16
C ILE A 466 3.14 -18.18 5.93
N LEU A 467 2.29 -18.43 4.93
CA LEU A 467 2.70 -19.06 3.68
C LEU A 467 3.73 -18.19 2.94
N LEU A 468 3.47 -16.90 2.80
CA LEU A 468 4.38 -15.97 2.12
C LEU A 468 5.74 -15.91 2.83
N PHE A 469 5.77 -15.79 4.16
CA PHE A 469 7.03 -15.84 4.91
C PHE A 469 7.75 -17.18 4.76
N SER A 470 7.03 -18.31 4.76
CA SER A 470 7.63 -19.65 4.58
C SER A 470 8.23 -19.85 3.19
N LEU A 471 7.72 -19.14 2.19
CA LEU A 471 8.25 -19.13 0.82
C LEU A 471 9.39 -18.12 0.64
N GLY A 472 9.83 -17.43 1.71
CA GLY A 472 10.83 -16.38 1.63
C GLY A 472 10.30 -15.07 1.04
N LEU A 473 8.99 -14.94 0.83
CA LEU A 473 8.35 -13.75 0.24
C LEU A 473 8.05 -12.70 1.32
N VAL A 474 9.12 -12.15 1.90
CA VAL A 474 9.05 -11.31 3.10
C VAL A 474 8.21 -10.05 2.86
N ASN A 475 8.40 -9.32 1.75
CA ASN A 475 7.65 -8.10 1.46
C ASN A 475 6.15 -8.38 1.29
N ALA A 476 5.80 -9.45 0.56
CA ALA A 476 4.41 -9.85 0.38
C ALA A 476 3.78 -10.29 1.71
N GLY A 477 4.54 -11.00 2.55
CA GLY A 477 4.13 -11.42 3.89
C GLY A 477 3.76 -10.24 4.79
N PHE A 478 4.59 -9.21 4.86
CA PHE A 478 4.30 -7.98 5.62
C PHE A 478 3.09 -7.22 5.07
N PHE A 479 2.96 -7.12 3.74
CA PHE A 479 1.77 -6.52 3.13
C PHE A 479 0.49 -7.27 3.53
N SER A 480 0.52 -8.61 3.51
CA SER A 480 -0.60 -9.44 3.93
C SER A 480 -0.92 -9.27 5.42
N LEU A 481 0.10 -9.19 6.27
CA LEU A 481 -0.07 -8.91 7.70
C LEU A 481 -0.73 -7.54 7.94
N ARG A 482 -0.32 -6.51 7.21
CA ARG A 482 -0.97 -5.19 7.24
C ARG A 482 -2.44 -5.29 6.84
N CYS A 483 -2.75 -6.03 5.78
CA CYS A 483 -4.13 -6.27 5.34
C CYS A 483 -4.98 -6.93 6.44
N ALA A 484 -4.39 -7.85 7.22
CA ALA A 484 -5.06 -8.48 8.37
C ALA A 484 -5.34 -7.48 9.51
N VAL A 485 -4.41 -6.56 9.80
CA VAL A 485 -4.62 -5.51 10.81
C VAL A 485 -5.73 -4.54 10.37
N VAL A 486 -5.73 -4.13 9.10
CA VAL A 486 -6.80 -3.30 8.51
C VAL A 486 -8.15 -4.00 8.56
N LEU A 487 -8.18 -5.33 8.37
CA LEU A 487 -9.39 -6.11 8.50
C LEU A 487 -9.93 -6.07 9.92
N VAL A 488 -9.08 -6.26 10.93
CA VAL A 488 -9.50 -6.17 12.34
C VAL A 488 -10.10 -4.80 12.61
N PHE A 489 -9.43 -3.72 12.21
CA PHE A 489 -9.96 -2.36 12.34
C PHE A 489 -11.34 -2.21 11.66
N THR A 490 -11.48 -2.70 10.43
CA THR A 490 -12.73 -2.63 9.67
C THR A 490 -13.84 -3.43 10.34
N ALA A 491 -13.55 -4.60 10.90
CA ALA A 491 -14.52 -5.41 11.63
C ALA A 491 -15.00 -4.71 12.92
N LEU A 492 -14.09 -4.04 13.64
CA LEU A 492 -14.42 -3.22 14.82
C LEU A 492 -15.34 -2.05 14.45
N MET A 493 -15.00 -1.31 13.38
CA MET A 493 -15.85 -0.24 12.84
C MET A 493 -17.20 -0.78 12.36
N GLY A 494 -17.20 -1.98 11.79
CA GLY A 494 -18.40 -2.71 11.43
C GLY A 494 -19.36 -2.92 12.60
N SER A 495 -18.83 -3.22 13.79
CA SER A 495 -19.66 -3.38 14.99
C SER A 495 -20.35 -2.06 15.36
N VAL A 496 -19.68 -0.91 15.16
CA VAL A 496 -20.30 0.42 15.36
C VAL A 496 -21.47 0.62 14.39
N LEU A 497 -21.34 0.23 13.12
CA LEU A 497 -22.43 0.30 12.14
C LEU A 497 -23.64 -0.57 12.52
N ASP A 498 -23.40 -1.72 13.15
CA ASP A 498 -24.45 -2.63 13.59
C ASP A 498 -25.31 -1.99 14.68
N LEU A 499 -24.66 -1.27 15.59
CA LEU A 499 -25.30 -0.52 16.68
C LEU A 499 -26.13 0.67 16.17
N LEU A 500 -25.75 1.25 15.03
CA LEU A 500 -26.54 2.27 14.33
C LEU A 500 -27.74 1.69 13.56
N LYS A 501 -28.00 0.39 13.70
CA LYS A 501 -29.09 -0.35 13.03
C LYS A 501 -29.04 -0.18 11.51
N CYS A 502 -27.84 -0.09 10.96
CA CYS A 502 -27.64 0.05 9.52
C CYS A 502 -28.12 -1.21 8.77
N ARG A 503 -28.71 -1.02 7.58
CA ARG A 503 -29.12 -2.13 6.71
C ARG A 503 -27.89 -3.00 6.39
N LEU A 504 -28.11 -4.31 6.26
CA LEU A 504 -27.03 -5.29 6.04
C LEU A 504 -26.18 -4.94 4.82
N SER A 505 -26.81 -4.72 3.67
CA SER A 505 -26.13 -4.36 2.42
C SER A 505 -25.35 -3.04 2.52
N VAL A 506 -25.93 -2.03 3.17
CA VAL A 506 -25.27 -0.72 3.36
C VAL A 506 -24.06 -0.88 4.29
N SER A 507 -24.22 -1.63 5.40
CA SER A 507 -23.11 -1.92 6.31
C SER A 507 -21.99 -2.71 5.63
N ALA A 508 -22.31 -3.67 4.77
CA ALA A 508 -21.34 -4.44 4.03
C ALA A 508 -20.60 -3.56 2.99
N ALA A 509 -21.34 -2.75 2.24
CA ALA A 509 -20.80 -1.77 1.29
C ALA A 509 -19.82 -0.80 1.94
N LEU A 510 -20.20 -0.27 3.10
CA LEU A 510 -19.38 0.65 3.88
C LEU A 510 -18.13 -0.01 4.46
N ARG A 511 -18.21 -1.27 4.92
CA ARG A 511 -17.03 -2.04 5.35
C ARG A 511 -16.09 -2.35 4.18
N GLY A 512 -16.63 -2.76 3.03
CA GLY A 512 -15.86 -3.01 1.82
C GLY A 512 -15.15 -1.75 1.31
N LEU A 513 -15.84 -0.61 1.34
CA LEU A 513 -15.25 0.70 1.01
C LEU A 513 -14.15 1.09 1.99
N LEU A 514 -14.42 1.03 3.30
CA LEU A 514 -13.44 1.38 4.33
C LEU A 514 -12.20 0.48 4.23
N TYR A 515 -12.38 -0.83 4.05
CA TYR A 515 -11.30 -1.77 3.88
C TYR A 515 -10.46 -1.44 2.64
N SER A 516 -11.10 -1.19 1.50
CA SER A 516 -10.40 -0.83 0.26
C SER A 516 -9.61 0.47 0.43
N LEU A 517 -10.24 1.50 1.00
CA LEU A 517 -9.58 2.77 1.27
C LEU A 517 -8.37 2.56 2.17
N LEU A 518 -8.49 1.86 3.31
CA LEU A 518 -7.36 1.67 4.24
C LEU A 518 -6.22 0.80 3.68
N THR A 519 -6.56 -0.23 2.90
CA THR A 519 -5.57 -1.12 2.29
C THR A 519 -4.79 -0.38 1.19
N TYR A 520 -5.46 0.42 0.36
CA TYR A 520 -4.83 1.04 -0.83
C TYR A 520 -4.43 2.49 -0.66
N SER A 521 -4.92 3.16 0.38
CA SER A 521 -4.53 4.53 0.67
C SER A 521 -3.10 4.70 1.08
N GLY A 522 -2.36 3.65 1.46
CA GLY A 522 -1.06 3.89 2.11
C GLY A 522 -1.13 4.92 3.26
N ILE A 523 -2.32 5.27 3.78
CA ILE A 523 -2.53 6.36 4.72
C ILE A 523 -2.23 5.80 6.11
N THR A 524 -1.06 6.16 6.59
CA THR A 524 -0.73 6.78 7.90
C THR A 524 -1.22 6.15 9.21
N LEU A 525 -1.80 4.96 9.22
CA LEU A 525 -1.94 4.19 10.46
C LEU A 525 -0.79 3.18 10.63
N PHE A 526 -0.22 2.69 9.53
CA PHE A 526 0.80 1.63 9.53
C PHE A 526 1.93 1.84 8.49
N SER A 527 1.90 2.98 7.80
CA SER A 527 2.92 3.60 6.94
C SER A 527 3.05 5.04 7.36
#